data_AF-A0A1H2S409-F1
#
_entry.id   AF-A0A1H2S409-F1
#
_cell.length_a   1.000
_cell.length_b   1.000
_cell.length_c   1.000
_cell.angle_alpha   90.00
_cell.angle_beta   90.00
_cell.angle_gamma   90.00
#
_symmetry.space_group_name_H-M   'P 1'
#
loop_
_entity.id
_entity.type
_entity.pdbx_description
1 polymer ?
#
loop_
_entity_poly.entity_id
_entity_poly.type
_entity_poly.pdbx_seq_one_letter_code
_entity_poly.pdbx_strand_id
1 'polypeptide(L)'
;MSCVGRSLGTLAGSLIIERSGFKDFQAQEFGNIVAAACLAHDIGNPPFGHSGEDAIRTWFEGVGKSYLKDLASEQVQDFLEFAGNAQGFRVLSRLQNNINGEDFNSHMQCSVLIASIRAELISHLWKVQ
;
A
#
# COMPACT_ATOMS: atom_id res chain seq x y z
N MET A 1 1.12 -13.50 5.35
CA MET A 1 0.08 -12.80 4.57
C MET A 1 0.13 -13.15 3.08
N SER A 2 1.28 -13.05 2.41
CA SER A 2 1.41 -13.26 0.96
C SER A 2 1.04 -14.66 0.43
N CYS A 3 1.34 -15.74 1.16
CA CYS A 3 1.00 -17.11 0.74
C CYS A 3 -0.52 -17.33 0.71
N VAL A 4 -1.22 -16.83 1.75
CA VAL A 4 -2.68 -16.90 1.88
C VAL A 4 -3.34 -15.99 0.83
N GLY A 5 -2.82 -14.78 0.65
CA GLY A 5 -3.25 -13.85 -0.39
C GLY A 5 -3.12 -14.44 -1.80
N ARG A 6 -2.04 -15.15 -2.10
CA ARG A 6 -1.84 -15.81 -3.40
C ARG A 6 -2.92 -16.85 -3.68
N SER A 7 -3.18 -17.72 -2.71
CA SER A 7 -4.20 -18.77 -2.85
C SER A 7 -5.59 -18.18 -3.01
N LEU A 8 -5.96 -17.18 -2.20
CA LEU A 8 -7.23 -16.45 -2.33
C LEU A 8 -7.36 -15.73 -3.68
N GLY A 9 -6.31 -15.03 -4.11
CA GLY A 9 -6.29 -14.32 -5.39
C GLY A 9 -6.41 -15.27 -6.60
N THR A 10 -5.80 -16.45 -6.52
CA THR A 10 -5.89 -17.47 -7.57
C THR A 10 -7.31 -18.04 -7.66
N LEU A 11 -7.93 -18.35 -6.52
CA LEU A 11 -9.31 -18.85 -6.48
C LEU A 11 -10.30 -17.80 -7.02
N ALA A 12 -10.14 -16.54 -6.61
CA ALA A 12 -10.95 -15.44 -7.12
C ALA A 12 -10.74 -15.24 -8.64
N GLY A 13 -9.49 -15.33 -9.12
CA GLY A 13 -9.14 -15.24 -10.54
C GLY A 13 -9.85 -16.29 -11.39
N SER A 14 -9.88 -17.55 -10.93
CA SER A 14 -10.61 -18.63 -11.62
C SER A 14 -12.10 -18.31 -11.79
N LEU A 15 -12.75 -17.82 -10.71
CA LEU A 15 -14.17 -17.45 -10.75
C LEU A 15 -14.43 -16.22 -11.64
N ILE A 16 -13.52 -15.25 -11.65
CA ILE A 16 -13.63 -14.06 -12.49
C ILE A 16 -13.52 -14.45 -13.95
N ILE A 17 -12.52 -15.24 -14.34
CA ILE A 17 -12.33 -15.71 -15.73
C ILE A 17 -13.58 -16.46 -16.22
N GLU A 18 -14.11 -17.36 -15.39
CA GLU A 18 -15.33 -18.13 -15.69
C GLU A 18 -16.55 -17.23 -15.94
N ARG A 19 -16.71 -16.17 -15.15
CA ARG A 19 -17.87 -15.26 -15.22
C ARG A 19 -17.76 -14.15 -16.24
N SER A 20 -16.55 -13.66 -16.52
CA SER A 20 -16.30 -12.49 -17.37
C SER A 20 -15.92 -12.87 -18.80
N GLY A 21 -15.50 -14.12 -19.04
CA GLY A 21 -15.04 -14.57 -20.35
C GLY A 21 -13.68 -14.00 -20.78
N PHE A 22 -12.95 -13.35 -19.88
CA PHE A 22 -11.58 -12.89 -20.13
C PHE A 22 -10.63 -14.08 -20.28
N LYS A 23 -10.41 -14.53 -21.52
CA LYS A 23 -9.53 -15.67 -21.83
C LYS A 23 -8.05 -15.31 -21.88
N ASP A 24 -7.73 -14.03 -21.89
CA ASP A 24 -6.35 -13.53 -22.02
C ASP A 24 -5.56 -13.62 -20.72
N PHE A 25 -6.21 -13.94 -19.59
CA PHE A 25 -5.58 -13.99 -18.27
C PHE A 25 -5.64 -15.39 -17.66
N GLN A 26 -4.59 -15.75 -16.93
CA GLN A 26 -4.52 -16.95 -16.11
C GLN A 26 -4.89 -16.63 -14.66
N ALA A 27 -5.57 -17.55 -13.97
CA ALA A 27 -5.97 -17.37 -12.57
C ALA A 27 -4.78 -17.06 -11.65
N GLN A 28 -3.61 -17.62 -11.94
CA GLN A 28 -2.36 -17.41 -11.21
C GLN A 28 -1.88 -15.95 -11.27
N GLU A 29 -2.21 -15.20 -12.33
CA GLU A 29 -1.84 -13.79 -12.44
C GLU A 29 -2.55 -12.94 -11.37
N PHE A 30 -3.82 -13.24 -11.09
CA PHE A 30 -4.57 -12.64 -9.98
C PHE A 30 -3.94 -12.99 -8.62
N GLY A 31 -3.55 -14.25 -8.45
CA GLY A 31 -2.82 -14.70 -7.26
C GLY A 31 -1.51 -13.93 -7.05
N ASN A 32 -0.73 -13.73 -8.11
CA ASN A 32 0.51 -12.99 -8.06
C ASN A 32 0.31 -11.51 -7.71
N ILE A 33 -0.73 -10.86 -8.26
CA ILE A 33 -1.11 -9.48 -7.91
C ILE A 33 -1.45 -9.37 -6.43
N VAL A 34 -2.33 -10.24 -5.92
CA VAL A 34 -2.73 -10.21 -4.50
C VAL A 34 -1.53 -10.52 -3.59
N ALA A 35 -0.67 -11.46 -3.98
CA ALA A 35 0.53 -11.78 -3.22
C ALA A 35 1.51 -10.59 -3.16
N ALA A 36 1.69 -9.88 -4.28
CA ALA A 36 2.51 -8.67 -4.35
C ALA A 36 1.94 -7.56 -3.47
N ALA A 37 0.62 -7.35 -3.48
CA ALA A 37 -0.04 -6.41 -2.59
C ALA A 37 0.12 -6.78 -1.10
N CYS A 38 -0.07 -8.04 -0.75
CA CYS A 38 0.17 -8.53 0.61
C CYS A 38 1.65 -8.47 1.03
N LEU A 39 2.60 -8.39 0.10
CA LEU A 39 4.00 -8.17 0.43
C LEU A 39 4.28 -6.68 0.64
N ALA A 40 3.70 -5.85 -0.22
CA ALA A 40 3.84 -4.40 -0.18
C ALA A 40 3.12 -3.73 1.00
N HIS A 41 2.09 -4.35 1.59
CA HIS A 41 1.24 -3.70 2.60
C HIS A 41 1.99 -3.17 3.83
N ASP A 42 3.07 -3.83 4.26
CA ASP A 42 3.83 -3.44 5.45
C ASP A 42 5.07 -2.62 5.14
N ILE A 43 5.41 -2.41 3.86
CA ILE A 43 6.71 -1.81 3.48
C ILE A 43 6.85 -0.36 3.92
N GLY A 44 5.73 0.33 4.12
CA GLY A 44 5.69 1.72 4.55
C GLY A 44 5.49 1.93 6.04
N ASN A 45 5.21 0.88 6.79
CA ASN A 45 4.95 0.99 8.23
C ASN A 45 6.27 1.30 8.96
N PRO A 46 6.27 2.28 9.89
CA PRO A 46 7.43 2.55 10.71
C PRO A 46 7.69 1.40 11.71
N PRO A 47 8.87 1.35 12.34
CA PRO A 47 9.10 0.47 13.48
C PRO A 47 7.96 0.63 14.50
N PHE A 48 7.51 -0.47 15.10
CA PHE A 48 6.38 -0.52 16.05
C PHE A 48 4.98 -0.29 15.44
N GLY A 49 4.82 -0.31 14.11
CA GLY A 49 3.51 -0.28 13.46
C GLY A 49 2.73 0.99 13.80
N HIS A 50 1.44 0.86 14.15
CA HIS A 50 0.59 2.00 14.50
C HIS A 50 1.17 2.86 15.64
N SER A 51 1.83 2.25 16.63
CA SER A 51 2.47 3.00 17.71
C SER A 51 3.63 3.86 17.19
N GLY A 52 4.32 3.39 16.14
CA GLY A 52 5.34 4.18 15.44
C GLY A 52 4.74 5.34 14.65
N GLU A 53 3.59 5.13 14.01
CA GLU A 53 2.85 6.20 13.31
C GLU A 53 2.39 7.28 14.30
N ASP A 54 1.76 6.87 15.41
CA ASP A 54 1.32 7.76 16.48
C ASP A 54 2.50 8.57 17.04
N ALA A 55 3.66 7.91 17.23
CA ALA A 55 4.87 8.57 17.70
C ALA A 55 5.39 9.62 16.70
N ILE A 56 5.39 9.33 15.40
CA ILE A 56 5.79 10.29 14.35
C ILE A 56 4.85 11.50 14.34
N ARG A 57 3.53 11.26 14.34
CA ARG A 57 2.52 12.33 14.37
C ARG A 57 2.70 13.23 15.59
N THR A 58 2.78 12.63 16.78
CA THR A 58 2.99 13.34 18.05
C THR A 58 4.30 14.14 18.05
N TRP A 59 5.36 13.60 17.46
CA TRP A 59 6.65 14.29 17.37
C TRP A 59 6.55 15.57 16.53
N PHE A 60 5.87 15.51 15.37
CA PHE A 60 5.67 16.66 14.49
C PHE A 60 4.68 17.70 15.04
N GLU A 61 3.73 17.30 15.88
CA GLU A 61 2.87 18.23 16.63
C GLU A 61 3.64 19.03 17.70
N GLY A 62 4.66 18.40 18.30
CA GLY A 62 5.48 18.97 19.37
C GLY A 62 6.85 19.45 18.89
N VAL A 63 7.87 18.66 19.21
CA VAL A 63 9.30 19.00 19.01
C VAL A 63 9.62 19.28 17.54
N GLY A 64 9.00 18.55 16.63
CA GLY A 64 9.23 18.62 15.19
C GLY A 64 8.55 19.80 14.49
N LYS A 65 7.69 20.55 15.18
CA LYS A 65 6.87 21.60 14.57
C LYS A 65 7.70 22.70 13.89
N SER A 66 8.91 22.94 14.36
CA SER A 66 9.83 23.91 13.76
C SER A 66 10.27 23.54 12.34
N TYR A 67 10.30 22.25 11.99
CA TYR A 67 10.66 21.77 10.66
C TYR A 67 9.54 21.94 9.63
N LEU A 68 8.33 22.31 10.08
CA LEU A 68 7.14 22.46 9.24
C LEU A 68 6.90 23.92 8.80
N LYS A 69 7.71 24.88 9.26
CA LYS A 69 7.46 26.32 9.11
C LYS A 69 7.43 26.81 7.67
N ASP A 70 8.22 26.20 6.80
CA ASP A 70 8.39 26.62 5.40
C ASP A 70 7.60 25.74 4.41
N LEU A 71 6.72 24.87 4.92
CA LEU A 71 5.91 23.95 4.13
C LEU A 71 4.52 24.52 3.86
N ALA A 72 3.94 24.17 2.72
CA ALA A 72 2.53 24.44 2.44
C ALA A 72 1.62 23.64 3.38
N SER A 73 0.39 24.10 3.59
CA SER A 73 -0.58 23.45 4.50
C SER A 73 -0.77 21.97 4.22
N GLU A 74 -0.81 21.60 2.94
CA GLU A 74 -1.01 20.21 2.50
C GLU A 74 0.22 19.36 2.83
N GLN A 75 1.41 19.93 2.68
CA GLN A 75 2.67 19.25 2.99
C GLN A 75 2.88 19.10 4.50
N VAL A 76 2.41 20.07 5.28
CA VAL A 76 2.39 19.97 6.75
C VAL A 76 1.48 18.82 7.17
N GLN A 77 0.33 18.66 6.51
CA GLN A 77 -0.64 17.63 6.82
C GLN A 77 -0.07 16.22 6.63
N ASP A 78 0.77 15.98 5.61
CA ASP A 78 1.44 14.69 5.40
C ASP A 78 2.25 14.21 6.61
N PHE A 79 2.77 15.13 7.44
CA PHE A 79 3.52 14.79 8.65
C PHE A 79 2.63 14.66 9.89
N LEU A 80 1.59 15.49 10.00
CA LEU A 80 0.66 15.46 11.13
C LEU A 80 -0.31 14.26 11.05
N GLU A 81 -0.64 13.83 9.85
CA GLU A 81 -1.46 12.65 9.56
C GLU A 81 -0.63 11.52 8.94
N PHE A 82 0.62 11.37 9.41
CA PHE A 82 1.51 10.32 8.91
C PHE A 82 0.85 8.93 8.98
N ALA A 83 0.80 8.28 7.81
CA ALA A 83 0.23 6.96 7.60
C ALA A 83 1.23 6.05 6.85
N GLY A 84 1.46 4.85 7.36
CA GLY A 84 2.38 3.89 6.79
C GLY A 84 2.01 3.50 5.36
N ASN A 85 0.73 3.49 5.00
CA ASN A 85 0.30 3.19 3.63
C ASN A 85 0.70 4.27 2.62
N ALA A 86 0.55 5.56 2.97
CA ALA A 86 1.02 6.67 2.15
C ALA A 86 2.54 6.63 1.98
N GLN A 87 3.26 6.29 3.06
CA GLN A 87 4.70 6.10 3.02
C GLN A 87 5.11 4.88 2.18
N GLY A 88 4.34 3.79 2.26
CA GLY A 88 4.54 2.57 1.48
C GLY A 88 4.42 2.85 -0.01
N PHE A 89 3.43 3.66 -0.39
CA PHE A 89 3.31 4.14 -1.77
C PHE A 89 4.54 4.95 -2.21
N ARG A 90 5.03 5.86 -1.37
CA ARG A 90 6.27 6.62 -1.66
C ARG A 90 7.47 5.69 -1.85
N VAL A 91 7.63 4.66 -1.01
CA VAL A 91 8.72 3.69 -1.11
C VAL A 91 8.66 2.93 -2.44
N LEU A 92 7.48 2.41 -2.79
CA LEU A 92 7.27 1.62 -4.00
C LEU A 92 7.43 2.46 -5.28
N SER A 93 6.96 3.70 -5.28
CA SER A 93 6.97 4.57 -6.47
C SER A 93 8.28 5.32 -6.68
N ARG A 94 9.04 5.63 -5.61
CA ARG A 94 10.24 6.48 -5.70
C ARG A 94 11.52 5.84 -5.19
N LEU A 95 11.47 4.96 -4.18
CA LEU A 95 12.68 4.42 -3.55
C LEU A 95 13.15 3.09 -4.17
N GLN A 96 12.24 2.27 -4.71
CA GLN A 96 12.60 1.03 -5.43
C GLN A 96 12.88 1.20 -6.93
N ASN A 97 12.52 2.34 -7.54
CA ASN A 97 12.72 2.59 -8.97
C ASN A 97 14.17 2.89 -9.39
N ASN A 98 15.07 3.15 -8.43
CA ASN A 98 16.44 3.57 -8.74
C ASN A 98 17.48 2.43 -8.78
N ILE A 99 17.06 1.16 -8.67
CA ILE A 99 18.03 0.07 -8.54
C ILE A 99 18.52 -0.45 -9.90
N ASN A 100 17.77 -0.32 -11.00
CA ASN A 100 18.16 -0.91 -12.31
C ASN A 100 17.85 -0.09 -13.58
N GLY A 101 17.26 1.11 -13.51
CA GLY A 101 17.03 1.95 -14.72
C GLY A 101 16.04 1.38 -15.75
N GLU A 102 15.40 0.25 -15.47
CA GLU A 102 14.30 -0.29 -16.25
C GLU A 102 12.98 0.04 -15.55
N ASP A 103 12.06 0.69 -16.28
CA ASP A 103 10.69 0.94 -15.85
C ASP A 103 10.01 -0.39 -15.50
N PHE A 104 9.99 -0.72 -14.21
CA PHE A 104 9.29 -1.89 -13.69
C PHE A 104 7.78 -1.68 -13.87
N ASN A 105 7.29 -2.09 -15.05
CA ASN A 105 5.92 -2.32 -15.46
C ASN A 105 4.85 -1.55 -14.65
N SER A 106 4.45 -0.38 -15.16
CA SER A 106 3.43 0.52 -14.59
C SER A 106 2.11 -0.18 -14.20
N HIS A 107 1.77 -1.31 -14.83
CA HIS A 107 0.60 -2.14 -14.49
C HIS A 107 0.70 -2.86 -13.14
N MET A 108 1.91 -3.24 -12.72
CA MET A 108 2.14 -3.86 -11.41
C MET A 108 2.05 -2.82 -10.28
N GLN A 109 2.45 -1.58 -10.57
CA GLN A 109 2.36 -0.45 -9.65
C GLN A 109 0.89 -0.07 -9.38
N CYS A 110 0.04 0.02 -10.40
CA CYS A 110 -1.40 0.31 -10.24
C CYS A 110 -2.17 -0.80 -9.52
N SER A 111 -1.86 -2.07 -9.80
CA SER A 111 -2.59 -3.21 -9.20
C SER A 111 -2.24 -3.41 -7.72
N VAL A 112 -0.98 -3.17 -7.34
CA VAL A 112 -0.56 -3.12 -5.93
C VAL A 112 -1.18 -1.89 -5.23
N LEU A 113 -1.21 -0.73 -5.89
CA LEU A 113 -1.83 0.50 -5.37
C LEU A 113 -3.32 0.31 -5.05
N ILE A 114 -4.10 -0.27 -5.96
CA ILE A 114 -5.54 -0.52 -5.76
C ILE A 114 -5.77 -1.50 -4.61
N ALA A 115 -4.92 -2.53 -4.48
CA ALA A 115 -5.05 -3.51 -3.42
C ALA A 115 -4.69 -2.94 -2.03
N SER A 116 -3.67 -2.08 -1.95
CA SER A 116 -3.29 -1.39 -0.71
C SER A 116 -4.36 -0.39 -0.25
N ILE A 117 -4.92 0.41 -1.16
CA ILE A 117 -6.01 1.36 -0.84
C ILE A 117 -7.29 0.64 -0.39
N ARG A 118 -7.59 -0.54 -0.96
CA ARG A 118 -8.80 -1.30 -0.61
C ARG A 118 -8.71 -1.98 0.76
N ALA A 119 -7.51 -2.32 1.21
CA ALA A 119 -7.30 -2.89 2.55
C ALA A 119 -7.67 -1.90 3.67
N GLU A 120 -7.47 -0.59 3.47
CA GLU A 120 -7.90 0.45 4.42
C GLU A 120 -9.42 0.59 4.51
N LEU A 121 -10.12 0.57 3.37
CA LEU A 121 -11.59 0.59 3.36
C LEU A 121 -12.19 -0.61 4.12
N ILE A 122 -11.55 -1.77 4.04
CA ILE A 122 -11.99 -2.98 4.76
C ILE A 122 -11.64 -2.87 6.26
N SER A 123 -10.44 -2.42 6.63
CA SER A 123 -10.06 -2.28 8.04
C SER A 123 -10.87 -1.21 8.78
N HIS A 124 -11.28 -0.14 8.09
CA HIS A 124 -12.18 0.88 8.63
C HIS A 124 -13.60 0.36 8.84
N LEU A 125 -14.11 -0.50 7.93
CA LEU A 125 -15.42 -1.15 8.08
C LEU A 125 -15.45 -2.15 9.26
N TRP A 126 -14.33 -2.79 9.59
CA TRP A 126 -14.23 -3.74 10.71
C TRP A 126 -14.00 -3.10 12.09
N LYS A 127 -13.64 -1.82 12.16
CA LYS A 127 -13.57 -1.06 13.43
C LYS A 127 -14.92 -0.47 13.87
N VAL A 128 -15.98 -0.60 13.06
CA VAL A 128 -17.32 -0.06 13.31
C VAL A 128 -18.35 -1.17 13.64
N GLN A 129 -17.89 -2.34 14.07
CA GLN A 129 -18.73 -3.39 14.71
C GLN A 129 -18.14 -3.77 16.06
#